data_AF-A0A3D5XBM1-F1
#
_entry.id   AF-A0A3D5XBM1-F1
#
_cell.length_a   1.000
_cell.length_b   1.000
_cell.length_c   1.000
_cell.angle_alpha   90.00
_cell.angle_beta   90.00
_cell.angle_gamma   90.00
#
_symmetry.space_group_name_H-M   'P 1'
#
loop_
_entity.id
_entity.type
_entity.pdbx_description
1 polymer ?
#
loop_
_entity_poly.entity_id
_entity_poly.type
_entity_poly.pdbx_seq_one_letter_code
_entity_poly.pdbx_strand_id
1 'polypeptide(L)'
;MSVASRAIPVGSKLVAWLSALLLAVFVLGVLSVLGGKEQAIYAVPSLLKILLVIPIIQIPLVVLMFVQTIGVFRHKTIALTSRMFYLLILLANIAALWELYHWNFLGWNF
;
A
#
# COMPACT_ATOMS: atom_id res chain seq x y z
N MET A 1 -6.35 34.25 1.85
CA MET A 1 -6.47 32.77 1.80
C MET A 1 -6.47 32.34 0.35
N SER A 2 -5.39 31.72 -0.14
CA SER A 2 -5.30 31.29 -1.55
C SER A 2 -6.04 29.95 -1.73
N VAL A 3 -7.28 30.02 -2.22
CA VAL A 3 -8.03 28.85 -2.71
C VAL A 3 -7.44 28.44 -4.07
N ALA A 4 -6.26 27.83 -4.06
CA ALA A 4 -5.76 27.11 -5.22
C ALA A 4 -6.10 25.63 -5.00
N SER A 5 -7.21 25.19 -5.60
CA SER A 5 -7.68 23.81 -5.56
C SER A 5 -7.30 23.11 -6.86
N ARG A 6 -6.00 23.00 -7.15
CA ARG A 6 -5.57 22.14 -8.26
C ARG A 6 -5.60 20.70 -7.76
N ALA A 7 -6.44 19.88 -8.39
CA ALA A 7 -6.48 18.45 -8.13
C ALA A 7 -5.11 17.81 -8.43
N ILE A 8 -4.74 16.77 -7.67
CA ILE A 8 -3.57 15.94 -7.97
C ILE A 8 -3.67 15.43 -9.42
N PRO A 9 -2.56 15.40 -10.19
CA PRO A 9 -2.54 14.82 -11.53
C PRO A 9 -3.18 13.43 -11.57
N VAL A 10 -3.92 13.14 -12.64
CA VAL A 10 -4.67 11.87 -12.78
C VAL A 10 -3.76 10.66 -12.65
N GLY A 11 -2.56 10.70 -13.25
CA GLY A 11 -1.57 9.62 -13.14
C GLY A 11 -1.20 9.33 -11.68
N SER A 12 -0.94 10.35 -10.87
CA SER A 12 -0.64 10.15 -9.46
C SER A 12 -1.80 9.58 -8.67
N LYS A 13 -3.03 10.04 -8.94
CA LYS A 13 -4.23 9.47 -8.32
C LYS A 13 -4.40 7.99 -8.68
N LEU A 14 -4.17 7.61 -9.94
CA LEU A 14 -4.27 6.22 -10.37
C LEU A 14 -3.26 5.32 -9.64
N VAL A 15 -2.02 5.78 -9.48
CA VAL A 15 -1.00 5.03 -8.72
C VAL A 15 -1.45 4.83 -7.27
N ALA A 16 -1.96 5.88 -6.61
CA ALA A 16 -2.45 5.79 -5.23
C ALA A 16 -3.65 4.84 -5.10
N TRP A 17 -4.62 4.90 -6.01
CA TRP A 17 -5.77 4.00 -6.02
C TRP A 17 -5.38 2.56 -6.30
N LEU A 18 -4.45 2.32 -7.23
CA LEU A 18 -3.95 0.98 -7.52
C LEU A 18 -3.21 0.39 -6.31
N SER A 19 -2.36 1.19 -5.66
CA SER A 19 -1.65 0.77 -4.44
C SER A 19 -2.62 0.45 -3.30
N ALA A 20 -3.65 1.29 -3.11
CA ALA A 20 -4.69 1.06 -2.11
C ALA A 20 -5.53 -0.19 -2.42
N LEU A 21 -5.86 -0.43 -3.69
CA LEU A 21 -6.59 -1.63 -4.12
C LEU A 21 -5.77 -2.89 -3.85
N LEU A 22 -4.49 -2.90 -4.21
CA LEU A 22 -3.60 -4.03 -3.94
C LEU A 22 -3.46 -4.30 -2.44
N LEU A 23 -3.31 -3.25 -1.62
CA LEU A 23 -3.29 -3.38 -0.17
C LEU A 23 -4.60 -4.00 0.36
N ALA A 24 -5.75 -3.52 -0.14
CA ALA A 24 -7.05 -4.03 0.28
C ALA A 24 -7.24 -5.51 -0.10
N VAL A 25 -6.89 -5.88 -1.34
CA VAL A 25 -6.94 -7.28 -1.81
C VAL A 25 -6.02 -8.16 -0.96
N PHE A 26 -4.82 -7.68 -0.64
CA PHE A 26 -3.89 -8.40 0.23
C PHE A 26 -4.47 -8.63 1.63
N VAL A 27 -4.91 -7.56 2.30
CA VAL A 27 -5.45 -7.64 3.67
C VAL A 27 -6.69 -8.53 3.71
N LEU A 28 -7.65 -8.34 2.80
CA LEU A 28 -8.85 -9.18 2.74
C LEU A 28 -8.52 -10.63 2.42
N GLY A 29 -7.56 -10.87 1.53
CA GLY A 29 -7.06 -12.21 1.22
C GLY A 29 -6.47 -12.89 2.45
N VAL A 30 -5.58 -12.22 3.17
CA VAL A 30 -4.96 -12.76 4.39
C VAL A 30 -6.01 -13.04 5.46
N LEU A 31 -6.95 -12.13 5.69
CA LEU A 31 -8.05 -12.34 6.64
C LEU A 31 -8.93 -13.53 6.26
N SER A 32 -9.19 -13.73 4.96
CA SER A 32 -9.97 -14.89 4.49
C SER A 32 -9.26 -16.22 4.73
N VAL A 33 -7.92 -16.24 4.59
CA VAL A 33 -7.11 -17.46 4.77
C VAL A 33 -6.91 -17.77 6.25
N LEU A 34 -6.62 -16.77 7.06
CA LEU A 34 -6.35 -16.94 8.50
C LEU A 34 -7.63 -17.04 9.35
N GLY A 35 -8.79 -16.67 8.80
CA GLY A 35 -10.09 -16.81 9.46
C GLY A 35 -10.50 -18.26 9.72
N GLY A 36 -9.95 -19.22 8.95
CA GLY A 36 -10.12 -20.66 9.16
C GLY A 36 -9.13 -21.19 10.22
N LYS A 37 -9.56 -21.20 11.48
CA LYS A 37 -8.73 -21.38 12.70
C LYS A 37 -7.81 -22.62 12.76
N GLU A 38 -8.00 -23.62 11.90
CA GLU A 38 -7.27 -24.89 12.02
C GLU A 38 -6.10 -25.01 11.04
N GLN A 39 -6.21 -24.50 9.80
CA GLN A 39 -5.18 -24.75 8.79
C GLN A 39 -3.89 -23.95 9.03
N ALA A 40 -4.00 -22.74 9.57
CA ALA A 40 -2.85 -21.87 9.84
C ALA A 40 -1.93 -22.42 10.95
N ILE A 41 -2.42 -23.31 11.82
CA ILE A 41 -1.67 -23.87 12.94
C ILE A 41 -0.77 -25.02 12.48
N TYR A 42 -1.17 -25.79 11.48
CA TYR A 42 -0.50 -27.02 11.08
C TYR A 42 0.36 -26.89 9.81
N ALA A 43 0.07 -25.91 8.95
CA ALA A 43 0.89 -25.62 7.77
C ALA A 43 0.64 -24.20 7.24
N VAL A 44 1.62 -23.61 6.57
CA VAL A 44 1.41 -22.37 5.81
C VAL A 44 0.49 -22.67 4.62
N PRO A 45 -0.72 -22.07 4.54
CA PRO A 45 -1.64 -22.33 3.44
C PRO A 45 -1.02 -21.91 2.10
N SER A 46 -1.17 -22.73 1.06
CA SER A 46 -0.65 -22.40 -0.28
C SER A 46 -1.17 -21.07 -0.81
N LEU A 47 -2.43 -20.74 -0.47
CA LEU A 47 -3.05 -19.47 -0.83
C LEU A 47 -2.36 -18.27 -0.16
N LEU A 48 -1.88 -18.42 1.08
CA LEU A 48 -1.09 -17.37 1.76
C LEU A 48 0.21 -17.10 1.00
N LYS A 49 0.87 -18.15 0.51
CA LYS A 49 2.10 -18.01 -0.30
C LYS A 49 1.84 -17.20 -1.57
N ILE A 50 0.71 -17.40 -2.23
CA ILE A 50 0.32 -16.65 -3.42
C ILE A 50 0.01 -15.19 -3.06
N LEU A 51 -0.71 -14.96 -1.96
CA LEU A 51 -1.05 -13.61 -1.50
C LEU A 51 0.20 -12.77 -1.16
N LEU A 52 1.27 -13.39 -0.66
CA LEU A 52 2.55 -12.72 -0.39
C LEU A 52 3.27 -12.19 -1.65
N VAL A 53 2.84 -12.55 -2.86
CA VAL A 53 3.32 -11.91 -4.10
C VAL A 53 2.85 -10.45 -4.19
N ILE A 54 1.64 -10.16 -3.73
CA ILE A 54 1.02 -8.83 -3.83
C ILE A 54 1.90 -7.73 -3.19
N PRO A 55 2.36 -7.86 -1.93
CA PRO A 55 3.22 -6.84 -1.32
C PRO A 55 4.55 -6.68 -2.06
N ILE A 56 5.08 -7.72 -2.72
CA ILE A 56 6.29 -7.58 -3.56
C ILE A 56 6.01 -6.67 -4.78
N ILE A 57 4.88 -6.89 -5.46
CA ILE A 57 4.43 -6.02 -6.57
C ILE A 57 4.14 -4.59 -6.09
N GLN A 58 3.79 -4.44 -4.80
CA GLN A 58 3.49 -3.15 -4.18
C GLN A 58 4.75 -2.30 -3.94
N ILE A 59 5.93 -2.90 -3.75
CA ILE A 59 7.19 -2.18 -3.54
C ILE A 59 7.45 -1.10 -4.61
N PRO A 60 7.46 -1.39 -5.92
CA PRO A 60 7.70 -0.37 -6.94
C PRO A 60 6.62 0.72 -6.94
N LEU A 61 5.37 0.39 -6.62
CA LEU A 61 4.30 1.38 -6.49
C LEU A 61 4.55 2.32 -5.30
N VAL A 62 4.98 1.79 -4.15
CA VAL A 62 5.34 2.58 -2.97
C VAL A 62 6.51 3.50 -3.25
N VAL A 63 7.55 3.01 -3.94
CA VAL A 63 8.69 3.85 -4.36
C VAL A 63 8.22 4.97 -5.29
N LEU A 64 7.39 4.65 -6.28
CA LEU A 64 6.83 5.64 -7.19
C LEU A 64 5.97 6.67 -6.45
N MET A 65 5.13 6.24 -5.51
CA MET A 65 4.34 7.12 -4.65
C MET A 65 5.23 8.01 -3.77
N PHE A 66 6.31 7.49 -3.22
CA PHE A 66 7.25 8.27 -2.43
C PHE A 66 7.82 9.44 -3.25
N VAL A 67 8.30 9.16 -4.47
CA VAL A 67 8.80 10.19 -5.40
C VAL A 67 7.72 11.21 -5.75
N GLN A 68 6.50 10.75 -6.07
CA GLN A 68 5.38 11.63 -6.41
C GLN A 68 4.94 12.50 -5.22
N THR A 69 5.04 11.98 -4.00
CA THR A 69 4.71 12.74 -2.78
C THR A 69 5.61 13.97 -2.64
N ILE A 70 6.91 13.82 -2.91
CA ILE A 70 7.85 14.96 -2.89
C ILE A 70 7.41 16.02 -3.89
N GLY A 71 6.99 15.62 -5.10
CA GLY A 71 6.44 16.54 -6.11
C GLY A 71 5.16 17.23 -5.65
N VAL A 72 4.20 16.47 -5.11
CA VAL A 72 2.91 16.96 -4.62
C VAL A 72 3.09 17.99 -3.49
N PHE A 73 4.04 17.78 -2.58
CA PHE A 73 4.33 18.71 -1.49
C PHE A 73 5.07 19.98 -1.94
N ARG A 74 5.88 19.90 -3.00
CA ARG A 74 6.55 21.07 -3.59
C ARG A 74 5.59 22.00 -4.33
N HIS A 75 4.47 21.48 -4.85
CA HIS A 75 3.46 22.28 -5.54
C HIS A 75 2.53 23.02 -4.56
N LYS A 76 2.78 24.33 -4.39
CA LYS A 76 2.00 25.23 -3.51
C LYS A 76 0.50 25.32 -3.86
N THR A 77 0.11 24.98 -5.09
CA THR A 77 -1.27 25.07 -5.60
C THR A 77 -2.13 23.83 -5.35
N ILE A 78 -1.56 22.74 -4.82
CA ILE A 78 -2.34 21.54 -4.48
C ILE A 78 -2.94 21.71 -3.09
N ALA A 79 -4.24 21.43 -2.95
CA ALA A 79 -4.96 21.53 -1.68
C ALA A 79 -4.32 20.65 -0.59
N LEU A 80 -4.26 21.15 0.64
CA LEU A 80 -3.66 20.43 1.78
C LEU A 80 -4.31 19.06 1.98
N THR A 81 -5.64 18.96 1.89
CA THR A 81 -6.40 17.70 2.00
C THR A 81 -5.93 16.65 0.99
N SER A 82 -5.63 17.07 -0.24
CA SER A 82 -5.10 16.17 -1.27
C SER A 82 -3.68 15.68 -0.93
N ARG A 83 -2.82 16.55 -0.39
CA ARG A 83 -1.48 16.18 0.06
C ARG A 83 -1.54 15.16 1.20
N MET A 84 -2.44 15.40 2.17
CA MET A 84 -2.65 14.49 3.31
C MET A 84 -3.19 13.15 2.85
N PHE A 85 -4.19 13.11 1.96
CA PHE A 85 -4.70 11.86 1.39
C PHE A 85 -3.57 11.02 0.76
N TYR A 86 -2.73 11.65 -0.06
CA TYR A 86 -1.64 10.97 -0.74
C TYR A 86 -0.57 10.46 0.23
N LEU A 87 -0.21 11.29 1.22
CA LEU A 87 0.74 10.94 2.29
C LEU A 87 0.23 9.78 3.14
N LEU A 88 -1.05 9.78 3.53
CA LEU A 88 -1.64 8.73 4.36
C LEU A 88 -1.64 7.38 3.64
N ILE A 89 -1.95 7.35 2.34
CA ILE A 89 -1.86 6.11 1.56
C ILE A 89 -0.41 5.63 1.52
N LEU A 90 0.55 6.51 1.23
CA LEU A 90 1.97 6.15 1.23
C LEU A 90 2.40 5.55 2.58
N LEU A 91 2.06 6.20 3.69
CA LEU A 91 2.41 5.73 5.03
C LEU A 91 1.76 4.38 5.35
N ALA A 92 0.49 4.17 4.99
CA ALA A 92 -0.18 2.89 5.20
C ALA A 92 0.50 1.75 4.42
N ASN A 93 0.92 2.01 3.18
CA ASN A 93 1.63 1.01 2.37
C ASN A 93 3.04 0.73 2.92
N ILE A 94 3.77 1.77 3.37
CA ILE A 94 5.08 1.60 4.02
C ILE A 94 4.93 0.79 5.31
N ALA A 95 3.93 1.10 6.14
CA ALA A 95 3.67 0.38 7.38
C ALA A 95 3.36 -1.10 7.12
N ALA A 96 2.53 -1.41 6.12
CA ALA A 96 2.23 -2.79 5.73
C ALA A 96 3.47 -3.55 5.23
N LEU A 97 4.29 -2.92 4.38
CA LEU A 97 5.55 -3.54 3.93
C LEU A 97 6.54 -3.73 5.07
N TRP A 98 6.62 -2.76 5.99
CA TRP A 98 7.48 -2.84 7.16
C TRP A 98 7.05 -3.96 8.11
N GLU A 99 5.76 -4.13 8.35
CA GLU A 99 5.22 -5.25 9.12
C GLU A 99 5.64 -6.58 8.50
N LEU A 100 5.42 -6.76 7.19
CA LEU A 100 5.83 -7.99 6.49
C LEU A 100 7.34 -8.23 6.51
N TYR A 101 8.14 -7.17 6.47
CA TYR A 101 9.58 -7.26 6.58
C TYR A 101 10.00 -7.66 8.00
N HIS A 102 9.42 -7.03 9.02
CA HIS A 102 9.72 -7.28 10.42
C HIS A 102 9.45 -8.74 10.81
N TRP A 103 8.38 -9.32 10.28
CA TRP A 103 8.00 -10.71 10.51
C TRP A 103 8.58 -11.68 9.47
N ASN A 104 9.53 -11.25 8.61
CA ASN A 104 10.14 -12.05 7.53
C ASN A 104 9.17 -12.65 6.48
N PHE A 105 7.90 -12.24 6.46
CA PHE A 105 6.95 -12.66 5.44
C PHE A 105 7.26 -12.13 4.03
N LEU A 106 8.11 -11.09 3.93
CA LEU A 106 8.61 -10.59 2.66
C LEU A 106 9.62 -11.58 2.05
N GLY A 107 9.28 -12.17 0.91
CA GLY A 107 10.16 -13.08 0.18
C GLY A 107 10.07 -14.56 0.58
N TRP A 108 8.97 -14.98 1.21
CA TRP A 108 8.73 -16.39 1.61
C TRP A 108 9.78 -16.94 2.59
N ASN A 109 10.37 -16.10 3.43
CA ASN A 109 11.22 -16.54 4.53
C ASN A 109 10.30 -17.01 5.67
N PHE A 110 9.89 -18.29 5.61
CA PHE A 110 9.10 -18.95 6.66
C PHE A 110 9.98 -19.40 7.82
#